data_AF-A0A6J7AVU0-F1
#
_entry.id   AF-A0A6J7AVU0-F1
#
_cell.length_a   1.000
_cell.length_b   1.000
_cell.length_c   1.000
_cell.angle_alpha   90.00
_cell.angle_beta   90.00
_cell.angle_gamma   90.00
#
_symmetry.space_group_name_H-M   'P 1'
#
loop_
_entity.id
_entity.type
_entity.pdbx_description
1 polymer ?
#
loop_
_entity_poly.entity_id
_entity_poly.type
_entity_poly.pdbx_seq_one_letter_code
_entity_poly.pdbx_strand_id
1 'polypeptide(L)' 'MHPSAELVFDTTKPDGTPRKVLDVSRLTAAGWKPSIALSDGIRQTYAWYLAQNPDAIRGAH' A
#
# COMPACT_ATOMS: atom_id res chain seq x y z
N MET A 1 -4.53 24.46 8.22
CA MET A 1 -4.16 23.54 9.32
C MET A 1 -5.23 22.49 9.41
N HIS A 2 -4.95 21.27 8.94
CA HIS A 2 -5.88 20.15 9.11
C HIS A 2 -5.77 19.67 10.56
N PRO A 3 -6.90 19.47 11.28
CA PRO A 3 -6.86 18.95 12.64
C PRO A 3 -6.13 17.62 12.64
N SER A 4 -5.27 17.39 13.64
CA SER A 4 -4.42 16.21 13.79
C SER A 4 -5.27 14.94 13.74
N ALA A 5 -5.26 14.25 12.61
CA ALA A 5 -5.81 12.91 12.51
C ALA A 5 -4.83 11.93 13.19
N GLU A 6 -5.34 11.14 14.13
CA GLU A 6 -4.56 10.14 14.86
C GLU A 6 -4.75 8.76 14.24
N LEU A 7 -3.66 8.00 14.12
CA LEU A 7 -3.70 6.60 13.74
C LEU A 7 -4.05 5.76 14.97
N VAL A 8 -5.30 5.30 15.07
CA VAL A 8 -5.79 4.50 16.20
C VAL A 8 -6.01 3.05 15.78
N PHE A 9 -5.41 2.12 16.54
CA PHE A 9 -5.64 0.69 16.38
C PHE A 9 -6.67 0.21 17.41
N ASP A 10 -7.81 -0.30 16.94
CA ASP A 10 -8.86 -0.87 17.78
C ASP A 10 -8.60 -2.38 18.02
N THR A 11 -8.04 -2.72 19.18
CA THR A 11 -7.66 -4.08 19.57
C THR A 11 -8.84 -4.95 20.00
N THR A 12 -10.07 -4.42 20.00
CA THR A 12 -11.28 -5.22 20.28
C THR A 12 -11.69 -6.07 19.08
N LYS A 13 -11.20 -5.73 17.88
CA LYS A 13 -11.45 -6.50 16.66
C LYS A 13 -10.40 -7.62 16.50
N PRO A 14 -10.80 -8.79 15.99
CA PRO A 14 -9.86 -9.90 15.80
C PRO A 14 -8.84 -9.57 14.71
N ASP A 15 -7.57 -9.89 14.97
CA ASP A 15 -6.52 -9.86 13.97
C ASP A 15 -6.64 -11.05 13.00
N GLY A 16 -6.09 -10.87 11.79
CA GLY A 16 -5.89 -11.95 10.84
C GLY A 16 -4.70 -12.85 11.19
N THR A 17 -4.23 -13.65 10.23
CA THR A 17 -3.01 -14.46 10.42
C THR A 17 -1.81 -13.56 10.75
N PRO A 18 -1.02 -13.84 11.81
CA PRO A 18 0.07 -12.97 12.25
C PRO A 18 1.16 -12.68 11.22
N ARG A 19 1.36 -13.59 10.26
CA ARG A 19 2.33 -13.41 9.18
C ARG A 19 1.84 -14.10 7.90
N LYS A 20 1.80 -13.33 6.82
CA LYS A 20 1.54 -13.83 5.47
C LYS A 20 2.52 -13.19 4.51
N VAL A 21 3.58 -13.92 4.16
CA VAL A 21 4.65 -13.49 3.25
C VAL A 21 4.97 -14.60 2.27
N LEU A 22 5.48 -14.24 1.09
CA LEU A 22 5.95 -15.20 0.09
C LEU A 22 7.45 -15.46 0.27
N ASP A 23 7.88 -16.70 0.05
CA ASP A 23 9.29 -16.99 -0.22
C ASP A 23 9.61 -16.63 -1.68
N VAL A 24 10.54 -15.69 -1.86
CA VAL A 24 10.99 -15.19 -3.16
C VAL A 24 12.37 -15.74 -3.56
N SER A 25 12.90 -16.73 -2.84
CA SER A 25 14.22 -17.34 -3.09
C SER A 25 14.43 -17.73 -4.55
N ARG A 26 13.43 -18.35 -5.20
CA ARG A 26 13.49 -18.76 -6.61
C ARG A 26 13.61 -17.58 -7.58
N LEU A 27 12.88 -16.49 -7.33
CA LEU A 27 12.97 -15.28 -8.16
C LEU A 27 14.34 -14.63 -8.01
N THR A 28 14.83 -14.53 -6.77
CA THR A 28 16.15 -13.99 -6.47
C THR A 28 17.27 -14.82 -7.09
N ALA A 29 17.18 -16.15 -7.06
CA ALA A 29 18.13 -17.05 -7.70
C ALA A 29 18.14 -16.92 -9.23
N ALA A 30 17.00 -16.58 -9.83
CA ALA A 30 16.89 -16.25 -11.25
C ALA A 30 17.37 -14.83 -11.60
N GLY A 31 17.95 -14.09 -10.64
CA GLY A 31 18.51 -12.75 -10.84
C GLY A 31 17.49 -11.62 -10.71
N TRP A 32 16.22 -11.91 -10.45
CA TRP A 32 15.22 -10.87 -10.21
C TRP A 32 15.39 -10.26 -8.81
N LYS A 33 15.25 -8.94 -8.69
CA LYS A 33 15.26 -8.23 -7.41
C LYS A 33 14.17 -7.15 -7.42
N PRO A 34 13.47 -6.93 -6.30
CA PRO A 34 12.53 -5.82 -6.19
C PRO A 34 13.30 -4.50 -6.29
N SER A 35 12.81 -3.59 -7.13
CA SER A 35 13.47 -2.30 -7.41
C SER A 35 12.78 -1.11 -6.75
N ILE A 36 11.59 -1.30 -6.18
CA ILE A 36 10.78 -0.24 -5.58
C ILE A 36 10.59 -0.55 -4.09
N ALA A 37 11.03 0.35 -3.22
CA ALA A 37 10.77 0.27 -1.79
C ALA A 37 9.30 0.58 -1.50
N LEU A 38 8.75 0.02 -0.42
CA LEU A 38 7.34 0.22 -0.05
C LEU A 38 6.98 1.71 0.10
N SER A 39 7.84 2.50 0.74
CA SER A 39 7.64 3.95 0.91
C SER A 39 7.51 4.68 -0.41
N ASP A 40 8.33 4.31 -1.39
CA ASP A 40 8.38 4.94 -2.70
C ASP A 40 7.17 4.54 -3.53
N GLY A 41 6.80 3.25 -3.48
CA GLY A 41 5.58 2.74 -4.08
C GLY A 41 4.33 3.45 -3.55
N ILE A 42 4.21 3.63 -2.22
CA ILE A 42 3.10 4.37 -1.60
C ILE A 42 3.07 5.82 -2.11
N ARG A 43 4.21 6.50 -2.09
CA ARG A 43 4.31 7.90 -2.54
C ARG A 43 3.91 8.07 -4.00
N GLN A 44 4.46 7.22 -4.89
CA GLN A 44 4.18 7.26 -6.32
C GLN A 44 2.70 6.97 -6.60
N THR A 45 2.13 5.97 -5.92
CA THR A 45 0.72 5.60 -6.06
C THR A 45 -0.19 6.73 -5.59
N TYR A 46 0.14 7.38 -4.47
CA TYR A 46 -0.65 8.51 -3.98
C TYR A 46 -0.56 9.74 -4.91
N ALA A 47 0.64 10.04 -5.42
CA ALA A 47 0.81 11.10 -6.41
C ALA A 47 0.03 10.82 -7.70
N TRP A 48 0.05 9.58 -8.18
CA TRP A 48 -0.76 9.15 -9.31
C TRP A 48 -2.25 9.35 -9.04
N TYR A 49 -2.75 8.96 -7.86
CA TYR A 49 -4.15 9.11 -7.46
C TYR A 49 -4.60 10.58 -7.48
N LEU A 50 -3.80 11.49 -6.92
CA LEU A 50 -4.11 12.92 -6.91
C LEU A 50 -4.13 13.57 -8.31
N ALA A 51 -3.40 12.99 -9.27
CA ALA A 51 -3.35 13.50 -10.63
C ALA A 51 -4.55 13.07 -11.49
N GLN A 52 -5.37 12.12 -11.02
CA GLN A 52 -6.52 11.64 -11.78
C GLN A 52 -7.74 12.57 -11.62
N ASN A 53 -8.64 12.54 -12.59
CA ASN A 53 -9.98 13.12 -12.42
C ASN A 53 -10.77 12.31 -11.36
N PRO A 54 -11.27 12.95 -10.27
CA PRO A 54 -12.04 12.28 -9.24
C PRO A 54 -13.25 11.48 -9.76
N ASP A 55 -13.90 11.96 -10.83
CA ASP A 55 -15.06 11.31 -11.45
C ASP A 55 -14.66 10.03 -12.20
N ALA A 56 -13.41 9.93 -12.63
CA ALA A 56 -12.88 8.74 -13.30
C ALA A 56 -12.44 7.66 -12.31
N ILE A 57 -11.98 8.01 -11.11
CA ILE A 57 -11.52 7.00 -10.11
C ILE A 57 -12.67 6.44 -9.29
N ARG A 58 -13.68 7.25 -8.96
CA ARG A 58 -14.75 6.82 -8.04
C ARG A 58 -15.71 5.80 -8.66
N GLY A 59 -15.53 5.46 -9.93
CA GLY A 59 -16.50 4.73 -10.72
C GLY A 59 -17.67 5.66 -11.00
N ALA A 60 -17.89 6.01 -12.27
CA ALA A 60 -19.18 6.57 -12.67
C ALA A 60 -20.26 5.56 -12.25
N HIS A 61 -21.14 5.99 -11.34
CA HIS A 61 -22.44 5.36 -11.16
C HIS A 61 -23.28 5.54 -12.43
#